data_AF-A0A9D7H590-F1
#
_entry.id   AF-A0A9D7H590-F1
#
_cell.length_a   1.000
_cell.length_b   1.000
_cell.length_c   1.000
_cell.angle_alpha   90.00
_cell.angle_beta   90.00
_cell.angle_gamma   90.00
#
_symmetry.space_group_name_H-M   'P 1'
#
loop_
_entity.id
_entity.type
_entity.pdbx_description
1 polymer ?
#
loop_
_entity_poly.entity_id
_entity_poly.type
_entity_poly.pdbx_seq_one_letter_code
_entity_poly.pdbx_strand_id
1 'polypeptide(L)'
;MTLYEETKRRNQALDAIDLLLKLRDLLRDDLTVRGEYQKLFDHLFVDEFQDTDPLQAEVLLYLCEQGPRAKSVDAVVLTPGKLTIVEDPAGRSIASGAPTSACTSACGANHGRRPRRRRAPRELPQRAEEPFSG
;
A
#
# COMPACT_ATOMS: atom_id res chain seq x y z
N MET A 1 -11.10 -33.13 -6.71
CA MET A 1 -11.47 -31.72 -6.92
C MET A 1 -11.63 -31.54 -8.41
N THR A 2 -12.85 -31.22 -8.87
CA THR A 2 -13.25 -31.37 -10.28
C THR A 2 -12.86 -30.15 -11.11
N LEU A 3 -12.58 -30.35 -12.41
CA LEU A 3 -12.18 -29.29 -13.37
C LEU A 3 -13.15 -28.08 -13.38
N TYR A 4 -14.42 -28.31 -13.06
CA TYR A 4 -15.46 -27.29 -12.91
C TYR A 4 -15.24 -26.40 -11.67
N GLU A 5 -14.84 -26.97 -10.54
CA GLU A 5 -14.51 -26.23 -9.31
C GLU A 5 -13.27 -25.38 -9.50
N GLU A 6 -12.25 -25.86 -10.22
CA GLU A 6 -11.05 -25.09 -10.53
C GLU A 6 -11.35 -23.88 -11.42
N THR A 7 -12.23 -24.05 -12.42
CA THR A 7 -12.61 -22.97 -13.33
C THR A 7 -13.46 -21.93 -12.62
N LYS A 8 -14.44 -22.36 -11.80
CA LYS A 8 -15.27 -21.45 -11.00
C LYS A 8 -14.43 -20.70 -9.96
N ARG A 9 -13.49 -21.38 -9.29
CA ARG A 9 -12.59 -20.78 -8.31
C ARG A 9 -11.61 -19.81 -8.95
N ARG A 10 -11.07 -20.11 -10.15
CA ARG A 10 -10.24 -19.17 -10.94
C ARG A 10 -11.01 -17.92 -11.33
N ASN A 11 -12.25 -18.06 -11.82
CA ASN A 11 -13.05 -16.91 -12.22
C ASN A 11 -13.48 -16.04 -11.03
N GLN A 12 -13.82 -16.64 -9.88
CA GLN A 12 -14.13 -15.90 -8.65
C GLN A 12 -12.91 -15.21 -8.06
N ALA A 13 -11.72 -15.82 -8.14
CA ALA A 13 -10.47 -15.22 -7.68
C ALA A 13 -10.03 -14.04 -8.56
N LEU A 14 -10.19 -14.18 -9.89
CA LEU A 14 -9.94 -13.07 -10.83
C LEU A 14 -10.89 -11.89 -10.55
N ASP A 15 -12.16 -12.17 -10.32
CA ASP A 15 -13.16 -11.13 -10.01
C ASP A 15 -12.84 -10.41 -8.69
N ALA A 16 -12.54 -11.13 -7.61
CA ALA A 16 -12.22 -10.52 -6.31
C ALA A 16 -11.00 -9.58 -6.37
N ILE A 17 -9.95 -9.99 -7.10
CA ILE A 17 -8.75 -9.14 -7.30
C ILE A 17 -9.11 -7.91 -8.13
N ASP A 18 -9.91 -8.06 -9.18
CA ASP A 18 -10.33 -6.95 -10.04
C ASP A 18 -11.17 -5.92 -9.28
N LEU A 19 -12.07 -6.37 -8.40
CA LEU A 19 -12.83 -5.47 -7.52
C LEU A 19 -11.91 -4.70 -6.56
N LEU A 20 -10.93 -5.37 -5.95
CA LEU A 20 -9.97 -4.72 -5.06
C LEU A 20 -9.10 -3.70 -5.80
N LEU A 21 -8.66 -4.02 -7.02
CA LEU A 21 -7.90 -3.08 -7.86
C LEU A 21 -8.72 -1.84 -8.18
N LYS A 22 -9.98 -2.02 -8.61
CA LYS A 22 -10.90 -0.91 -8.91
C LYS A 22 -11.18 -0.06 -7.67
N LEU A 23 -11.39 -0.68 -6.51
CA LEU A 23 -11.58 0.03 -5.25
C LEU A 23 -10.34 0.87 -4.91
N ARG A 24 -9.15 0.28 -4.97
CA ARG A 24 -7.90 0.99 -4.70
C ARG A 24 -7.69 2.16 -5.66
N ASP A 25 -7.94 1.96 -6.95
CA ASP A 25 -7.81 3.01 -7.96
C ASP A 25 -8.83 4.12 -7.73
N LEU A 26 -10.09 3.79 -7.41
CA LEU A 26 -11.13 4.75 -7.06
C LEU A 26 -10.75 5.58 -5.82
N LEU A 27 -10.30 4.93 -4.75
CA LEU A 27 -9.84 5.61 -3.54
C LEU A 27 -8.62 6.49 -3.83
N ARG A 28 -7.66 6.03 -4.65
CA ARG A 28 -6.47 6.82 -5.01
C ARG A 28 -6.84 8.07 -5.81
N ASP A 29 -7.67 7.90 -6.84
CA ASP A 29 -7.85 8.91 -7.89
C ASP A 29 -9.00 9.89 -7.60
N ASP A 30 -9.98 9.51 -6.77
CA ASP A 30 -11.10 10.38 -6.37
C ASP A 30 -11.12 10.63 -4.85
N LEU A 31 -10.66 11.83 -4.45
CA LEU A 31 -10.62 12.25 -3.05
C LEU A 31 -12.02 12.48 -2.45
N THR A 32 -13.00 12.86 -3.27
CA THR A 32 -14.38 13.05 -2.80
C THR A 32 -14.96 11.71 -2.40
N VAL A 33 -14.84 10.72 -3.30
CA VAL A 33 -15.29 9.35 -3.03
C VAL A 33 -14.50 8.76 -1.86
N ARG A 34 -13.17 8.93 -1.79
CA ARG A 34 -12.38 8.50 -0.63
C ARG A 34 -12.95 9.06 0.67
N GLY A 35 -13.28 10.35 0.71
CA GLY A 35 -13.88 11.00 1.88
C GLY A 35 -15.24 10.41 2.28
N GLU A 36 -16.10 10.09 1.31
CA GLU A 36 -17.38 9.43 1.58
C GLU A 36 -17.19 8.03 2.17
N TYR A 37 -16.29 7.22 1.58
CA TYR A 37 -16.00 5.88 2.10
C TYR A 37 -15.30 5.92 3.48
N GLN A 38 -14.45 6.91 3.73
CA GLN A 38 -13.83 7.11 5.05
C GLN A 38 -14.86 7.33 6.16
N LYS A 39 -16.01 7.94 5.86
CA LYS A 39 -17.10 8.17 6.83
C LYS A 39 -17.87 6.90 7.17
N LEU A 40 -17.78 5.86 6.34
CA LEU A 40 -18.46 4.59 6.59
C LEU A 40 -17.78 3.77 7.69
N PHE A 41 -16.52 4.09 8.03
CA PHE A 41 -15.73 3.35 8.99
C PHE A 41 -15.15 4.31 10.03
N ASP A 42 -15.62 4.21 11.28
CA ASP A 42 -15.03 4.94 12.40
C ASP A 42 -13.73 4.28 12.88
N HIS A 43 -13.71 2.94 12.88
CA HIS A 43 -12.57 2.12 13.28
C HIS A 43 -12.46 0.87 12.40
N LEU A 44 -11.25 0.54 11.97
CA LEU A 44 -10.91 -0.67 11.22
C LEU A 44 -9.97 -1.54 12.05
N PHE A 45 -10.34 -2.81 12.18
CA PHE A 45 -9.54 -3.84 12.85
C PHE A 45 -9.09 -4.84 11.79
N VAL A 46 -7.79 -5.07 11.73
CA VAL A 46 -7.20 -6.04 10.80
C VAL A 46 -6.47 -7.08 11.61
N ASP A 47 -6.88 -8.33 11.44
CA ASP A 47 -6.24 -9.51 12.01
C ASP A 47 -5.30 -10.12 10.98
N GLU A 48 -4.28 -10.86 11.44
CA GLU A 48 -3.29 -11.53 10.59
C GLU A 48 -2.69 -10.62 9.50
N PHE A 49 -2.30 -9.40 9.89
CA PHE A 49 -1.85 -8.37 8.95
C PHE A 49 -0.63 -8.80 8.11
N GLN A 50 0.21 -9.70 8.62
CA GLN A 50 1.34 -10.27 7.88
C GLN A 50 0.93 -11.09 6.64
N ASP A 51 -0.30 -11.62 6.63
CA ASP A 51 -0.86 -12.38 5.50
C ASP A 51 -1.63 -11.49 4.52
N THR A 52 -1.79 -10.20 4.85
CA THR A 52 -2.42 -9.21 3.97
C THR A 52 -1.50 -8.90 2.79
N ASP A 53 -2.07 -8.77 1.59
CA ASP A 53 -1.31 -8.38 0.40
C ASP A 53 -1.16 -6.84 0.26
N PRO A 54 -0.15 -6.34 -0.48
CA PRO A 54 0.09 -4.90 -0.57
C PRO A 54 -1.07 -4.08 -1.13
N LEU A 55 -1.91 -4.66 -2.00
CA LEU A 55 -3.09 -3.98 -2.55
C LEU A 55 -4.13 -3.74 -1.46
N GLN A 56 -4.39 -4.76 -0.62
CA GLN A 56 -5.29 -4.62 0.53
C GLN A 56 -4.75 -3.61 1.54
N ALA A 57 -3.44 -3.62 1.80
CA ALA A 57 -2.80 -2.62 2.65
C ALA A 57 -2.98 -1.19 2.11
N GLU A 58 -2.82 -0.96 0.79
CA GLU A 58 -3.10 0.34 0.17
C GLU A 58 -4.53 0.82 0.42
N VAL A 59 -5.53 -0.07 0.24
CA VAL A 59 -6.94 0.25 0.50
C VAL A 59 -7.16 0.64 1.97
N LEU A 60 -6.65 -0.17 2.91
CA LEU A 60 -6.78 0.08 4.34
C LEU A 60 -6.19 1.45 4.73
N LEU A 61 -5.00 1.76 4.20
CA LEU A 61 -4.31 3.02 4.49
C LEU A 61 -5.10 4.22 3.97
N TYR A 62 -5.66 4.16 2.75
CA TYR A 62 -6.52 5.24 2.24
C TYR A 62 -7.80 5.42 3.06
N LEU A 63 -8.42 4.35 3.56
CA LEU A 63 -9.63 4.42 4.40
C LEU A 63 -9.35 4.94 5.82
N CYS A 64 -8.13 4.75 6.31
CA CYS A 64 -7.71 5.21 7.63
C CYS A 64 -7.00 6.57 7.63
N GLU A 65 -6.76 7.18 6.47
CA GLU A 65 -6.09 8.48 6.34
C GLU A 65 -6.82 9.60 7.13
N GLN A 66 -6.07 10.57 7.65
CA GLN A 66 -6.58 11.83 8.20
C GLN A 66 -7.15 12.71 7.08
N GLY A 67 -8.36 12.38 6.64
CA GLY A 67 -9.04 13.03 5.52
C GLY A 67 -8.40 12.69 4.16
N PRO A 68 -9.11 12.87 3.05
CA PRO A 68 -8.66 12.40 1.74
C PRO A 68 -7.73 13.42 1.06
N ARG A 69 -6.41 13.28 1.24
CA ARG A 69 -5.43 14.27 0.68
C ARG A 69 -4.18 13.67 0.05
N ALA A 70 -3.78 12.47 0.45
CA ALA A 70 -2.56 11.84 0.00
C ALA A 70 -2.67 11.45 -1.48
N LYS A 71 -1.65 11.83 -2.25
CA LYS A 71 -1.52 11.51 -3.69
C LYS A 71 -0.91 10.12 -3.92
N SER A 72 -0.30 9.54 -2.90
CA SER A 72 0.27 8.20 -2.91
C SER A 72 0.15 7.58 -1.54
N VAL A 73 0.17 6.25 -1.48
CA VAL A 73 0.10 5.51 -0.22
C VAL A 73 1.22 5.91 0.75
N ASP A 74 2.44 6.14 0.26
CA ASP A 74 3.59 6.55 1.10
C ASP A 74 3.38 7.90 1.82
N ALA A 75 2.49 8.75 1.31
CA ALA A 75 2.18 10.07 1.86
C ALA A 75 0.95 10.07 2.78
N VAL A 76 0.30 8.91 2.96
CA VAL A 76 -0.85 8.78 3.86
C VAL A 76 -0.40 9.03 5.30
N VAL A 77 -1.18 9.84 6.01
CA VAL A 77 -1.06 10.04 7.47
C VAL A 77 -2.32 9.48 8.10
N LEU A 78 -2.20 8.52 9.02
CA LEU A 78 -3.35 7.82 9.59
C LEU A 78 -4.06 8.63 10.68
N THR A 79 -5.39 8.52 10.71
CA THR A 79 -6.21 9.05 11.80
C THR A 79 -5.90 8.25 13.06
N PRO A 80 -5.46 8.90 14.15
CA PRO A 80 -5.17 8.20 15.40
C PRO A 80 -6.39 7.41 15.86
N GLY A 81 -6.19 6.16 16.30
CA GLY A 81 -7.25 5.27 16.75
C GLY A 81 -8.10 4.63 15.64
N LYS A 82 -7.94 5.05 14.38
CA LYS A 82 -8.79 4.55 13.28
C LYS A 82 -8.38 3.18 12.75
N LEU A 83 -7.10 2.83 12.85
CA LEU A 83 -6.57 1.52 12.45
C LEU A 83 -6.00 0.79 13.66
N THR A 84 -6.46 -0.44 13.89
CA THR A 84 -5.90 -1.38 14.85
C THR A 84 -5.45 -2.63 14.12
N ILE A 85 -4.19 -3.00 14.32
CA ILE A 85 -3.61 -4.23 13.78
C ILE A 85 -3.44 -5.22 14.93
N VAL A 86 -4.03 -6.39 14.75
CA VAL A 86 -3.94 -7.53 15.67
C VAL A 86 -3.07 -8.58 15.00
N GLU A 87 -2.13 -9.11 15.77
CA GLU A 87 -1.34 -10.29 15.42
C GLU A 87 -1.53 -11.30 16.57
N ASP A 88 -1.67 -12.59 16.26
CA ASP A 88 -1.82 -13.68 17.24
C ASP A 88 -0.58 -13.78 18.17
N PRO A 89 -0.65 -14.32 19.40
CA PRO A 89 0.16 -13.92 20.56
C PRO A 89 1.65 -14.28 20.54
N ALA A 90 2.17 -14.79 19.43
CA ALA A 90 3.62 -14.83 19.16
C ALA A 90 4.14 -13.51 18.55
N GLY A 91 3.25 -12.65 18.05
CA GLY A 91 3.52 -11.41 17.32
C GLY A 91 2.92 -10.18 18.02
N ARG A 92 3.45 -9.01 17.71
CA ARG A 92 3.34 -7.78 18.50
C ARG A 92 2.15 -6.95 18.00
N SER A 93 1.13 -6.71 18.83
CA SER A 93 0.06 -5.77 18.46
C SER A 93 0.62 -4.34 18.29
N ILE A 94 0.44 -3.76 17.10
CA ILE A 94 0.80 -2.37 16.81
C ILE A 94 -0.50 -1.55 16.87
N ALA A 95 -0.77 -0.98 18.04
CA ALA A 95 -1.90 -0.08 18.22
C ALA A 95 -1.60 1.29 17.61
N SER A 96 -2.55 1.81 16.81
CA SER A 96 -2.79 3.23 16.52
C SER A 96 -1.55 4.15 16.59
N GLY A 97 -0.89 4.37 15.46
CA GLY A 97 0.19 5.38 15.35
C GLY A 97 1.40 4.94 14.53
N ALA A 98 1.40 3.72 13.98
CA ALA A 98 2.47 3.26 13.11
C ALA A 98 2.52 4.15 11.84
N PRO A 99 3.70 4.65 11.44
CA PRO A 99 3.83 5.37 10.18
C PRO A 99 3.48 4.42 9.02
N THR A 100 2.94 4.95 7.93
CA THR A 100 2.54 4.17 6.75
C THR A 100 3.65 3.25 6.24
N SER A 101 4.91 3.68 6.35
CA SER A 101 6.09 2.87 6.02
C SER A 101 6.22 1.59 6.86
N ALA A 102 5.74 1.57 8.10
CA ALA A 102 5.76 0.40 8.97
C ALA A 102 4.72 -0.64 8.52
N CYS A 103 3.51 -0.22 8.14
CA CYS A 103 2.48 -1.11 7.61
C CYS A 103 2.90 -1.74 6.28
N THR A 104 3.45 -0.96 5.35
CA THR A 104 3.93 -1.51 4.07
C THR A 104 5.13 -2.46 4.26
N SER A 105 5.98 -2.21 5.26
CA SER A 105 7.12 -3.08 5.55
C SER A 105 6.70 -4.40 6.21
N ALA A 106 5.67 -4.39 7.06
CA ALA A 106 5.13 -5.60 7.70
C ALA A 106 4.48 -6.55 6.69
N CYS A 107 3.83 -6.01 5.66
CA CYS A 107 3.24 -6.74 4.54
C CYS A 107 4.29 -7.37 3.57
N GLY A 108 5.56 -6.95 3.67
CA GLY A 108 6.58 -7.17 2.64
C GLY A 108 7.44 -8.43 2.74
N ALA A 109 7.23 -9.32 3.74
CA ALA A 109 8.16 -10.43 3.95
C ALA A 109 8.01 -11.61 2.97
N ASN A 110 6.93 -11.70 2.16
CA ASN A 110 6.71 -12.92 1.36
C ASN A 110 6.23 -12.78 -0.10
N HIS A 111 6.09 -11.58 -0.66
CA HIS A 111 5.72 -11.44 -2.07
C HIS A 111 6.64 -10.46 -2.80
N GLY A 112 7.57 -11.03 -3.57
CA GLY A 112 8.66 -10.33 -4.23
C GLY A 112 8.22 -9.14 -5.08
N ARG A 113 8.32 -7.93 -4.51
CA ARG A 113 8.52 -6.71 -5.27
C ARG A 113 9.97 -6.28 -5.11
N ARG A 114 10.78 -6.56 -6.13
CA ARG A 114 12.10 -5.93 -6.26
C ARG A 114 11.88 -4.40 -6.27
N PRO A 115 12.63 -3.63 -5.46
CA PRO A 115 12.52 -2.19 -5.48
C PRO A 115 12.90 -1.68 -6.87
N ARG A 116 12.05 -0.85 -7.48
CA ARG A 116 12.45 -0.07 -8.65
C ARG A 116 13.60 0.82 -8.23
N ARG A 117 14.82 0.46 -8.62
CA ARG A 117 15.99 1.34 -8.50
C ARG A 117 15.62 2.68 -9.13
N ARG A 118 15.57 3.74 -8.33
CA ARG A 118 15.62 5.11 -8.84
C ARG A 118 16.87 5.19 -9.71
N ARG A 119 16.71 5.44 -11.01
CA ARG A 119 17.84 5.81 -11.87
C ARG A 119 18.41 7.10 -11.29
N ALA A 120 19.66 7.06 -10.84
CA ALA A 120 20.41 8.26 -10.53
C ALA A 120 20.43 9.17 -11.78
N PRO A 121 20.41 10.51 -11.62
CA PRO A 121 20.64 11.42 -12.73
C PRO A 121 21.99 11.07 -13.39
N ARG A 122 22.00 10.97 -14.72
CA ARG A 122 23.24 10.89 -15.49
C ARG A 122 24.00 12.20 -15.26
N GLU A 123 25.06 12.16 -14.48
CA GLU A 123 26.04 13.24 -14.47
C GLU A 123 26.70 13.26 -15.86
N LEU A 124 26.57 14.38 -16.57
CA LEU A 124 27.34 14.64 -17.78
C LEU A 124 28.82 14.79 -17.38
N PRO A 125 29.76 14.23 -18.14
CA PRO A 125 31.17 14.44 -17.87
C PRO A 125 31.51 15.91 -18.07
N GLN A 126 31.95 16.57 -17.00
CA GLN A 126 32.56 17.89 -17.08
C GLN A 126 33.84 17.75 -17.90
N ARG A 127 33.89 18.42 -19.04
CA ARG A 127 35.12 18.64 -19.81
C ARG A 127 36.13 19.32 -18.88
N ALA A 128 37.24 18.65 -18.63
CA ALA A 128 38.42 19.29 -18.07
C ALA A 128 38.92 20.32 -19.09
N GLU A 129 38.94 21.59 -18.70
CA GLU A 129 39.72 22.60 -19.40
C GLU A 129 41.19 22.36 -19.10
N GLU A 130 41.96 22.03 -20.14
CA GLU A 130 43.41 21.94 -20.09
C GLU A 130 44.00 23.34 -19.84
N PRO A 131 45.00 23.49 -18.95
CA PRO A 131 45.69 24.75 -18.80
C PRO A 131 46.65 24.96 -19.98
N PHE A 132 46.44 26.05 -20.70
CA PHE A 132 47.38 26.57 -21.69
C PHE A 132 48.70 26.93 -20.97
N SER A 133 49.80 26.29 -21.36
CA SER A 133 51.15 26.70 -21.01
C SER A 133 52.10 26.35 -22.14
N GLY A 134 52.76 27.37 -22.70
CA GLY A 134 53.86 27.25 -23.66
C GLY A 134 53.54 27.87 -25.01
#